data_AF-A0A6L8QB83-F1
#
_entry.id   AF-A0A6L8QB83-F1
#
_cell.length_a   1.000
_cell.length_b   1.000
_cell.length_c   1.000
_cell.angle_alpha   90.00
_cell.angle_beta   90.00
_cell.angle_gamma   90.00
#
_symmetry.space_group_name_H-M   'P 1'
#
loop_
_entity.id
_entity.type
_entity.pdbx_description
1 polymer ?
#
loop_
_entity_poly.entity_id
_entity_poly.type
_entity_poly.pdbx_seq_one_letter_code
_entity_poly.pdbx_strand_id
1 'polypeptide(L)'
;MSLENREFLHEVMRREIRDRKIPLSLGKTCPVKCTFCYEMDHSYRQTFDMPLTTQEDWEFILNEIQTYPTRETESWVLGGNEYMEWTDLALHPKAMDWIEEFLERTDKNIIMFSVGYFDPKRINRLAEKFPGRINFELSVITLGSYRKQLMPKGPTVNQVLEVLDGPAVTSANFYSFGPGTMSVDAETISKINKNSLLWMGCLTPLKYIDEKTTALMRQGKRYLADESKRIYEMNLPNVQMIHTESDITSFLNRNKIIKTFDACELEKKDWIVMAGNVYRVLQMFRRGRARFLYVPNETLGGDSDCTTLLTFSDVAKRITNQRVVHLPRVIMEKSSNDERDISGVSFDEFKERFPRIRFKVLNKVNSDLSNKKLYEKGYLKNYVEDYLRNPLSKKFEAIAHPN
;
A
#
# COMPACT_ATOMS: atom_id res chain seq x y z
N MET A 1 -13.73 -31.83 0.98
CA MET A 1 -14.23 -30.63 1.70
C MET A 1 -15.72 -30.82 1.92
N SER A 2 -16.29 -30.51 3.08
CA SER A 2 -17.75 -30.58 3.27
C SER A 2 -18.46 -29.54 2.38
N LEU A 3 -19.74 -29.75 2.09
CA LEU A 3 -20.57 -28.81 1.30
C LEU A 3 -20.61 -27.41 1.93
N GLU A 4 -20.79 -27.33 3.26
CA GLU A 4 -20.79 -26.08 4.02
C GLU A 4 -19.47 -25.30 3.90
N ASN A 5 -18.33 -26.01 3.92
CA ASN A 5 -17.01 -25.39 3.76
C ASN A 5 -16.82 -24.84 2.33
N ARG A 6 -17.46 -25.45 1.33
CA ARG A 6 -17.38 -25.03 -0.07
C ARG A 6 -18.21 -23.78 -0.34
N GLU A 7 -19.43 -23.71 0.19
CA GLU A 7 -20.28 -22.52 0.07
C GLU A 7 -19.62 -21.30 0.73
N PHE A 8 -19.05 -21.50 1.92
CA PHE A 8 -18.28 -20.47 2.61
C PHE A 8 -17.09 -19.97 1.76
N LEU A 9 -16.31 -20.90 1.18
CA LEU A 9 -15.19 -20.56 0.30
C LEU A 9 -15.63 -19.70 -0.89
N HIS A 10 -16.70 -20.10 -1.57
CA HIS A 10 -17.26 -19.37 -2.70
C HIS A 10 -17.79 -17.98 -2.27
N GLU A 11 -18.36 -17.85 -1.08
CA GLU A 11 -18.78 -16.55 -0.55
C GLU A 11 -17.58 -15.60 -0.36
N VAL A 12 -16.48 -16.09 0.23
CA VAL A 12 -15.24 -15.31 0.38
C VAL A 12 -14.70 -14.89 -0.99
N MET A 13 -14.62 -15.82 -1.95
CA MET A 13 -14.18 -15.52 -3.32
C MET A 13 -15.07 -14.47 -3.99
N ARG A 14 -16.40 -14.55 -3.85
CA ARG A 14 -17.31 -13.52 -4.40
C ARG A 14 -17.08 -12.16 -3.78
N ARG A 15 -16.75 -12.08 -2.48
CA ARG A 15 -16.41 -10.80 -1.83
C ARG A 15 -15.16 -10.18 -2.45
N GLU A 16 -14.11 -10.97 -2.67
CA GLU A 16 -12.88 -10.50 -3.34
C GLU A 16 -13.14 -10.11 -4.81
N ILE A 17 -13.93 -10.90 -5.55
CA ILE A 17 -14.29 -10.63 -6.96
C ILE A 17 -15.08 -9.32 -7.10
N ARG A 18 -15.98 -9.00 -6.15
CA ARG A 18 -16.69 -7.71 -6.14
C ARG A 18 -15.73 -6.52 -6.11
N ASP A 19 -14.58 -6.68 -5.47
CA ASP A 19 -13.50 -5.70 -5.39
C ASP A 19 -12.49 -5.81 -6.55
N ARG A 20 -12.84 -6.50 -7.65
CA ARG A 20 -12.01 -6.67 -8.86
C ARG A 20 -10.72 -7.44 -8.62
N LYS A 21 -10.80 -8.47 -7.80
CA LYS A 21 -9.69 -9.38 -7.54
C LYS A 21 -9.92 -10.74 -8.19
N ILE A 22 -8.82 -11.44 -8.46
CA ILE A 22 -8.79 -12.82 -8.94
C ILE A 22 -8.31 -13.66 -7.75
N PRO A 23 -9.23 -14.18 -6.89
CA PRO A 23 -8.89 -14.73 -5.59
C PRO A 23 -8.23 -16.12 -5.68
N LEU A 24 -6.94 -16.13 -6.03
CA LEU A 24 -6.09 -17.31 -5.96
C LEU A 24 -5.38 -17.38 -4.59
N SER A 25 -5.09 -18.59 -4.14
CA SER A 25 -4.49 -18.89 -2.83
C SER A 25 -3.38 -19.93 -2.97
N LEU A 26 -2.28 -19.73 -2.23
CA LEU A 26 -1.24 -20.73 -1.99
C LEU A 26 -1.46 -21.54 -0.70
N GLY A 27 -2.53 -21.26 0.04
CA GLY A 27 -2.68 -21.67 1.43
C GLY A 27 -2.10 -20.64 2.41
N LYS A 28 -2.15 -20.98 3.70
CA LYS A 28 -1.91 -20.13 4.88
C LYS A 28 -0.49 -19.57 5.10
N THR A 29 0.40 -19.64 4.12
CA THR A 29 1.74 -19.07 4.30
C THR A 29 2.45 -18.85 2.97
N CYS A 30 2.87 -17.61 2.73
CA CYS A 30 3.79 -17.31 1.64
C CYS A 30 5.16 -18.04 1.81
N PRO A 31 5.58 -18.88 0.85
CA PRO A 31 6.86 -19.62 0.94
C PRO A 31 8.12 -18.73 0.91
N VAL A 32 8.00 -17.48 0.46
CA VAL A 32 9.11 -16.53 0.30
C VAL A 32 9.71 -16.09 1.64
N LYS A 33 8.89 -16.07 2.71
CA LYS A 33 9.30 -15.74 4.07
C LYS A 33 10.00 -14.38 4.19
N CYS A 34 9.49 -13.36 3.49
CA CYS A 34 10.00 -11.99 3.57
C CYS A 34 9.94 -11.49 5.02
N THR A 35 11.06 -11.04 5.58
CA THR A 35 11.13 -10.58 6.98
C THR A 35 10.46 -9.23 7.21
N PHE A 36 10.14 -8.52 6.12
CA PHE A 36 9.45 -7.23 6.12
C PHE A 36 7.97 -7.34 5.73
N CYS A 37 7.44 -8.56 5.55
CA CYS A 37 6.11 -8.74 4.98
C CYS A 37 5.00 -8.15 5.87
N TYR A 38 4.07 -7.42 5.25
CA TYR A 38 2.91 -6.85 5.95
C TYR A 38 1.81 -7.89 6.27
N GLU A 39 2.00 -9.12 5.78
CA GLU A 39 1.10 -10.26 5.96
C GLU A 39 1.56 -11.23 7.05
N MET A 40 2.51 -10.88 7.93
CA MET A 40 2.88 -11.76 9.04
C MET A 40 1.99 -11.57 10.28
N ASP A 41 1.23 -10.47 10.34
CA ASP A 41 0.26 -10.22 11.39
C ASP A 41 -1.07 -9.83 10.76
N HIS A 42 -2.08 -10.65 11.00
CA HIS A 42 -3.47 -10.38 10.64
C HIS A 42 -4.30 -10.08 11.88
N SER A 43 -3.72 -9.95 13.07
CA SER A 43 -4.48 -9.71 14.32
C SER A 43 -5.36 -8.46 14.27
N TYR A 44 -5.02 -7.52 13.40
CA TYR A 44 -5.78 -6.30 13.20
C TYR A 44 -6.84 -6.41 12.11
N ARG A 45 -6.93 -7.47 11.27
CA ARG A 45 -7.94 -7.56 10.20
C ARG A 45 -8.49 -8.98 10.06
N GLN A 46 -9.73 -9.11 9.58
CA GLN A 46 -10.31 -10.43 9.39
C GLN A 46 -9.70 -11.13 8.16
N THR A 47 -9.06 -12.28 8.38
CA THR A 47 -8.61 -13.19 7.31
C THR A 47 -9.15 -14.61 7.54
N PHE A 48 -9.28 -15.38 6.46
CA PHE A 48 -9.73 -16.76 6.49
C PHE A 48 -8.63 -17.71 6.04
N ASP A 49 -8.65 -18.92 6.59
CA ASP A 49 -7.72 -19.99 6.25
C ASP A 49 -8.13 -20.62 4.92
N MET A 50 -7.70 -20.00 3.82
CA MET A 50 -8.07 -20.44 2.47
C MET A 50 -7.19 -21.62 2.04
N PRO A 51 -7.77 -22.70 1.49
CA PRO A 51 -6.98 -23.79 0.94
C PRO A 51 -6.20 -23.34 -0.31
N LEU A 52 -5.28 -24.18 -0.77
CA LEU A 52 -4.67 -24.05 -2.09
C LEU A 52 -5.78 -24.07 -3.16
N THR A 53 -5.76 -23.11 -4.09
CA THR A 53 -6.76 -23.05 -5.16
C THR A 53 -6.70 -24.32 -6.02
N THR A 54 -7.87 -24.90 -6.31
CA THR A 54 -8.00 -26.05 -7.21
C THR A 54 -8.50 -25.63 -8.59
N GLN A 55 -8.51 -26.56 -9.56
CA GLN A 55 -9.08 -26.31 -10.88
C GLN A 55 -10.59 -25.99 -10.80
N GLU A 56 -11.33 -26.64 -9.90
CA GLU A 56 -12.76 -26.40 -9.72
C GLU A 56 -13.03 -25.00 -9.14
N ASP A 57 -12.16 -24.55 -8.21
CA ASP A 57 -12.21 -23.18 -7.69
C ASP A 57 -11.90 -22.15 -8.79
N TRP A 58 -10.91 -22.43 -9.64
CA TRP A 58 -10.58 -21.57 -10.78
C TRP A 58 -11.73 -21.42 -11.77
N GLU A 59 -12.40 -22.54 -12.12
CA GLU A 59 -13.58 -22.51 -12.99
C GLU A 59 -14.70 -21.66 -12.39
N PHE A 60 -14.95 -21.79 -11.08
CA PHE A 60 -15.88 -20.93 -10.36
C PHE A 60 -15.48 -19.46 -10.44
N ILE A 61 -14.23 -19.13 -10.11
CA ILE A 61 -13.69 -17.76 -10.13
C ILE A 61 -13.86 -17.13 -11.52
N LEU A 62 -13.42 -17.84 -12.56
CA LEU A 62 -13.45 -17.33 -13.93
C LEU A 62 -14.89 -17.08 -14.40
N ASN A 63 -15.81 -18.02 -14.12
CA ASN A 63 -17.22 -17.87 -14.46
C ASN A 63 -17.85 -16.67 -13.73
N GLU A 64 -17.57 -16.49 -12.43
CA GLU A 64 -18.07 -15.35 -11.67
C GLU A 64 -17.50 -14.02 -12.21
N ILE A 65 -16.21 -13.95 -12.53
CA ILE A 65 -15.59 -12.75 -13.12
C ILE A 65 -16.20 -12.38 -14.48
N GLN A 66 -16.52 -13.37 -15.32
CA GLN A 66 -17.14 -13.14 -16.64
C GLN A 66 -18.52 -12.48 -16.55
N THR A 67 -19.21 -12.56 -15.41
CA THR A 67 -20.49 -11.87 -15.20
C THR A 67 -20.35 -10.34 -15.08
N TYR A 68 -19.14 -9.84 -14.78
CA TYR A 68 -18.89 -8.42 -14.63
C TYR A 68 -18.62 -7.76 -15.99
N PRO A 69 -19.16 -6.56 -16.26
CA PRO A 69 -18.85 -5.82 -17.47
C PRO A 69 -17.38 -5.39 -17.47
N THR A 70 -16.79 -5.30 -18.65
CA THR A 70 -15.42 -4.82 -18.82
C THR A 70 -15.39 -3.29 -18.89
N ARG A 71 -14.35 -2.71 -18.29
CA ARG A 71 -14.11 -1.27 -18.24
C ARG A 71 -12.65 -1.03 -18.62
N GLU A 72 -12.42 -0.18 -19.62
CA GLU A 72 -11.07 0.06 -20.17
C GLU A 72 -10.05 0.52 -19.12
N THR A 73 -10.50 1.30 -18.14
CA THR A 73 -9.64 1.86 -17.09
C THR A 73 -9.49 0.94 -15.87
N GLU A 74 -10.04 -0.27 -15.90
CA GLU A 74 -10.05 -1.20 -14.78
C GLU A 74 -9.07 -2.35 -15.01
N SER A 75 -8.31 -2.69 -13.98
CA SER A 75 -7.43 -3.86 -13.94
C SER A 75 -7.83 -4.74 -12.78
N TRP A 76 -7.87 -6.06 -13.03
CA TRP A 76 -8.19 -7.06 -12.03
C TRP A 76 -6.93 -7.48 -11.29
N VAL A 77 -6.94 -7.39 -9.96
CA VAL A 77 -5.77 -7.68 -9.12
C VAL A 77 -5.63 -9.19 -8.94
N LEU A 78 -4.47 -9.74 -9.30
CA LEU A 78 -4.16 -11.14 -9.07
C LEU A 78 -3.95 -11.41 -7.57
N GLY A 79 -4.83 -12.21 -6.98
CA GLY A 79 -4.84 -12.61 -5.57
C GLY A 79 -5.98 -12.02 -4.74
N GLY A 80 -6.33 -12.70 -3.65
CA GLY A 80 -7.19 -12.13 -2.60
C GLY A 80 -6.33 -11.53 -1.51
N ASN A 81 -6.62 -10.31 -1.08
CA ASN A 81 -5.80 -9.62 -0.06
C ASN A 81 -6.63 -9.06 1.10
N GLU A 82 -7.97 -9.05 1.01
CA GLU A 82 -8.81 -8.44 2.06
C GLU A 82 -9.19 -9.46 3.12
N TYR A 83 -9.70 -10.60 2.66
CA TYR A 83 -10.14 -11.73 3.45
C TYR A 83 -9.20 -12.93 3.30
N MET A 84 -8.24 -12.83 2.39
CA MET A 84 -7.22 -13.85 2.12
C MET A 84 -5.83 -13.26 2.36
N GLU A 85 -4.85 -14.13 2.64
CA GLU A 85 -3.46 -13.72 2.79
C GLU A 85 -2.84 -13.38 1.43
N TRP A 86 -2.09 -12.28 1.36
CA TRP A 86 -1.33 -11.95 0.15
C TRP A 86 -0.06 -12.81 0.07
N THR A 87 0.05 -13.58 -1.00
CA THR A 87 1.19 -14.47 -1.26
C THR A 87 1.73 -14.26 -2.66
N ASP A 88 2.95 -14.74 -2.93
CA ASP A 88 3.53 -14.66 -4.28
C ASP A 88 2.96 -15.77 -5.17
N LEU A 89 1.82 -15.47 -5.80
CA LEU A 89 1.02 -16.43 -6.54
C LEU A 89 1.73 -17.07 -7.72
N ALA A 90 2.86 -16.53 -8.19
CA ALA A 90 3.70 -17.19 -9.19
C ALA A 90 4.19 -18.57 -8.75
N LEU A 91 4.22 -18.83 -7.43
CA LEU A 91 4.56 -20.13 -6.86
C LEU A 91 3.44 -21.17 -6.98
N HIS A 92 2.23 -20.78 -7.40
CA HIS A 92 1.17 -21.74 -7.65
C HIS A 92 1.48 -22.51 -8.94
N PRO A 93 1.52 -23.86 -8.94
CA PRO A 93 1.85 -24.65 -10.13
C PRO A 93 1.00 -24.35 -11.37
N LYS A 94 -0.22 -23.84 -11.16
CA LYS A 94 -1.18 -23.45 -12.20
C LYS A 94 -1.29 -21.95 -12.46
N ALA A 95 -0.52 -21.10 -11.77
CA ALA A 95 -0.65 -19.65 -11.90
C ALA A 95 -0.57 -19.18 -13.35
N MET A 96 0.45 -19.61 -14.07
CA MET A 96 0.66 -19.21 -15.46
C MET A 96 -0.39 -19.78 -16.42
N ASP A 97 -0.89 -20.99 -16.16
CA ASP A 97 -1.97 -21.60 -16.95
C ASP A 97 -3.26 -20.77 -16.79
N TRP A 98 -3.59 -20.38 -15.56
CA TRP A 98 -4.79 -19.61 -15.27
C TRP A 98 -4.70 -18.14 -15.69
N ILE A 99 -3.52 -17.52 -15.62
CA ILE A 99 -3.31 -16.17 -16.18
C ILE A 99 -3.49 -16.19 -17.69
N GLU A 100 -2.94 -17.19 -18.38
CA GLU A 100 -3.13 -17.36 -19.83
C GLU A 100 -4.60 -17.57 -20.18
N GLU A 101 -5.29 -18.47 -19.47
CA GLU A 101 -6.73 -18.71 -19.66
C GLU A 101 -7.57 -17.46 -19.38
N PHE A 102 -7.25 -16.70 -18.32
CA PHE A 102 -7.91 -15.43 -18.01
C PHE A 102 -7.81 -14.45 -19.19
N LEU A 103 -6.62 -14.30 -19.76
CA LEU A 103 -6.36 -13.37 -20.87
C LEU A 103 -7.05 -13.84 -22.15
N GLU A 104 -7.16 -15.15 -22.39
CA GLU A 104 -7.83 -15.73 -23.55
C GLU A 104 -9.36 -15.68 -23.47
N ARG A 105 -9.92 -15.92 -22.28
CA ARG A 105 -11.36 -16.06 -22.08
C ARG A 105 -12.05 -14.81 -21.58
N THR A 106 -11.29 -13.75 -21.30
CA THR A 106 -11.83 -12.44 -20.92
C THR A 106 -11.17 -11.35 -21.76
N ASP A 107 -11.79 -10.18 -21.79
CA ASP A 107 -11.28 -8.93 -22.35
C ASP A 107 -10.72 -7.98 -21.26
N LYS A 108 -10.51 -8.50 -20.03
CA LYS A 108 -10.15 -7.72 -18.85
C LYS A 108 -8.64 -7.54 -18.71
N ASN A 109 -8.21 -6.40 -18.17
CA ASN A 109 -6.80 -6.19 -17.82
C ASN A 109 -6.48 -6.87 -16.49
N ILE A 110 -5.23 -7.28 -16.29
CA ILE A 110 -4.72 -7.86 -15.05
C ILE A 110 -3.61 -6.98 -14.48
N ILE A 111 -3.60 -6.82 -13.16
CA ILE A 111 -2.47 -6.29 -12.41
C ILE A 111 -1.96 -7.36 -11.45
N MET A 112 -0.65 -7.56 -11.42
CA MET A 112 -0.01 -8.59 -10.63
C MET A 112 1.20 -8.04 -9.88
N PHE A 113 1.40 -8.58 -8.67
CA PHE A 113 2.51 -8.23 -7.80
C PHE A 113 3.26 -9.51 -7.44
N SER A 114 4.57 -9.55 -7.65
CA SER A 114 5.41 -10.71 -7.34
C SER A 114 6.83 -10.28 -7.02
N VAL A 115 7.56 -11.06 -6.23
CA VAL A 115 9.01 -10.86 -6.01
C VAL A 115 9.86 -11.41 -7.16
N GLY A 116 9.24 -12.01 -8.19
CA GLY A 116 9.90 -12.42 -9.43
C GLY A 116 10.02 -13.93 -9.61
N TYR A 117 9.02 -14.71 -9.21
CA TYR A 117 8.99 -16.16 -9.40
C TYR A 117 8.38 -16.63 -10.72
N PHE A 118 7.80 -15.73 -11.51
CA PHE A 118 7.24 -16.05 -12.81
C PHE A 118 8.32 -16.52 -13.80
N ASP A 119 7.95 -17.46 -14.68
CA ASP A 119 8.80 -17.83 -15.82
C ASP A 119 8.94 -16.64 -16.78
N PRO A 120 10.15 -16.07 -16.97
CA PRO A 120 10.33 -14.85 -17.77
C PRO A 120 9.85 -15.00 -19.21
N LYS A 121 10.16 -16.14 -19.84
CA LYS A 121 9.81 -16.40 -21.25
C LYS A 121 8.31 -16.49 -21.45
N ARG A 122 7.60 -17.12 -20.50
CA ARG A 122 6.15 -17.32 -20.59
C ARG A 122 5.42 -16.02 -20.30
N ILE A 123 5.78 -15.27 -19.25
CA ILE A 123 5.09 -14.01 -18.95
C ILE A 123 5.32 -12.94 -20.03
N ASN A 124 6.54 -12.84 -20.59
CA ASN A 124 6.84 -11.89 -21.65
C ASN A 124 6.08 -12.22 -22.95
N ARG A 125 5.98 -13.51 -23.31
CA ARG A 125 5.16 -13.95 -24.45
C ARG A 125 3.69 -13.59 -24.28
N LEU A 126 3.14 -13.71 -23.07
CA LEU A 126 1.76 -13.30 -22.80
C LEU A 126 1.59 -11.78 -22.93
N ALA A 127 2.54 -11.00 -22.45
CA ALA A 127 2.51 -9.54 -22.59
C ALA A 127 2.58 -9.09 -24.06
N GLU A 128 3.34 -9.80 -24.90
CA GLU A 128 3.39 -9.56 -26.35
C GLU A 128 2.09 -9.99 -27.05
N LYS A 129 1.52 -11.15 -26.67
CA LYS A 129 0.25 -11.67 -27.22
C LYS A 129 -0.95 -10.78 -26.85
N PHE A 130 -0.92 -10.18 -25.66
CA PHE A 130 -2.00 -9.37 -25.09
C PHE A 130 -1.49 -7.97 -24.69
N PRO A 131 -1.10 -7.13 -25.67
CA PRO A 131 -0.45 -5.85 -25.39
C PRO A 131 -1.35 -4.93 -24.56
N GLY A 132 -0.77 -4.33 -23.51
CA GLY A 132 -1.47 -3.41 -22.62
C GLY A 132 -2.42 -4.05 -21.60
N ARG A 133 -2.59 -5.38 -21.63
CA ARG A 133 -3.48 -6.09 -20.69
C ARG A 133 -2.82 -6.58 -19.42
N ILE A 134 -1.48 -6.62 -19.37
CA ILE A 134 -0.71 -7.07 -18.21
C ILE A 134 0.02 -5.89 -17.60
N ASN A 135 -0.30 -5.59 -16.34
CA ASN A 135 0.46 -4.67 -15.50
C ASN A 135 1.19 -5.47 -14.43
N PHE A 136 2.47 -5.78 -14.67
CA PHE A 136 3.28 -6.51 -13.69
C PHE A 136 4.14 -5.55 -12.87
N GLU A 137 3.78 -5.42 -11.59
CA GLU A 137 4.58 -4.76 -10.57
C GLU A 137 5.57 -5.73 -9.92
N LEU A 138 6.86 -5.58 -10.24
CA LEU A 138 7.92 -6.42 -9.74
C LEU A 138 8.48 -5.88 -8.41
N SER A 139 8.31 -6.64 -7.34
CA SER A 139 8.88 -6.37 -6.02
C SER A 139 10.36 -6.78 -5.97
N VAL A 140 11.23 -5.94 -6.55
CA VAL A 140 12.68 -6.13 -6.53
C VAL A 140 13.22 -6.08 -5.09
N ILE A 141 12.69 -5.17 -4.27
CA ILE A 141 13.10 -4.86 -2.89
C ILE A 141 14.53 -4.32 -2.80
N THR A 142 15.50 -5.16 -3.13
CA THR A 142 16.89 -4.78 -3.38
C THR A 142 17.62 -5.85 -4.21
N LEU A 143 18.58 -5.42 -5.04
CA LEU A 143 19.53 -6.29 -5.74
C LEU A 143 20.83 -6.48 -4.94
N GLY A 144 21.00 -5.73 -3.84
CA GLY A 144 22.21 -5.70 -3.03
C GLY A 144 22.31 -6.79 -1.95
N SER A 145 23.28 -6.61 -1.06
CA SER A 145 23.67 -7.57 -0.02
C SER A 145 22.57 -7.88 1.00
N TYR A 146 21.61 -6.97 1.20
CA TYR A 146 20.49 -7.17 2.14
C TYR A 146 19.42 -8.14 1.63
N ARG A 147 19.43 -8.51 0.34
CA ARG A 147 18.39 -9.34 -0.27
C ARG A 147 18.16 -10.65 0.48
N LYS A 148 19.23 -11.39 0.80
CA LYS A 148 19.13 -12.69 1.51
C LYS A 148 18.61 -12.54 2.93
N GLN A 149 18.87 -11.41 3.60
CA GLN A 149 18.30 -11.13 4.90
C GLN A 149 16.80 -10.85 4.79
N LEU A 150 16.40 -9.99 3.84
CA LEU A 150 15.02 -9.52 3.68
C LEU A 150 14.10 -10.57 3.06
N MET A 151 14.62 -11.39 2.14
CA MET A 151 13.91 -12.44 1.42
C MET A 151 14.76 -13.73 1.42
N PRO A 152 14.84 -14.44 2.56
CA PRO A 152 15.71 -15.61 2.72
C PRO A 152 15.35 -16.76 1.76
N LYS A 153 14.09 -16.83 1.32
CA LYS A 153 13.60 -17.76 0.31
C LYS A 153 13.03 -17.01 -0.90
N GLY A 154 13.57 -15.85 -1.24
CA GLY A 154 13.21 -15.11 -2.46
C GLY A 154 13.98 -15.59 -3.69
N PRO A 155 13.59 -15.13 -4.90
CA PRO A 155 14.28 -15.48 -6.12
C PRO A 155 15.68 -14.84 -6.12
N THR A 156 16.60 -15.48 -6.83
CA THR A 156 17.96 -14.96 -7.02
C THR A 156 17.94 -13.63 -7.78
N VAL A 157 19.02 -12.85 -7.67
CA VAL A 157 19.16 -11.60 -8.43
C VAL A 157 19.02 -11.88 -9.93
N ASN A 158 19.71 -12.88 -10.47
CA ASN A 158 19.63 -13.22 -11.90
C ASN A 158 18.21 -13.49 -12.36
N GLN A 159 17.43 -14.27 -11.60
CA GLN A 159 16.02 -14.53 -11.93
C GLN A 159 15.19 -13.23 -11.96
N VAL A 160 15.38 -12.34 -11.00
CA VAL A 160 14.69 -11.03 -10.99
C VAL A 160 15.08 -10.20 -12.21
N LEU A 161 16.36 -10.18 -12.58
CA LEU A 161 16.85 -9.44 -13.74
C LEU A 161 16.31 -10.03 -15.05
N GLU A 162 16.18 -11.35 -15.17
CA GLU A 162 15.56 -12.01 -16.33
C GLU A 162 14.07 -11.67 -16.46
N VAL A 163 13.33 -11.63 -15.34
CA VAL A 163 11.92 -11.19 -15.34
C VAL A 163 11.79 -9.72 -15.73
N LEU A 164 12.70 -8.88 -15.22
CA LEU A 164 12.74 -7.45 -15.49
C LEU A 164 13.04 -7.14 -16.97
N ASP A 165 13.87 -7.96 -17.60
CA ASP A 165 14.24 -7.88 -19.02
C ASP A 165 13.09 -8.38 -19.91
N GLY A 166 12.00 -7.61 -19.94
CA GLY A 166 10.81 -7.98 -20.67
C GLY A 166 9.71 -6.92 -20.71
N PRO A 167 8.78 -7.02 -21.67
CA PRO A 167 7.68 -6.08 -21.82
C PRO A 167 6.58 -6.25 -20.76
N ALA A 168 6.56 -7.35 -20.00
CA ALA A 168 5.54 -7.59 -18.99
C ALA A 168 5.67 -6.65 -17.78
N VAL A 169 6.90 -6.36 -17.35
CA VAL A 169 7.15 -5.55 -16.14
C VAL A 169 6.89 -4.08 -16.42
N THR A 170 5.82 -3.57 -15.81
CA THR A 170 5.39 -2.17 -15.93
C THR A 170 5.99 -1.28 -14.85
N SER A 171 6.28 -1.85 -13.67
CA SER A 171 6.94 -1.12 -12.58
C SER A 171 7.86 -2.04 -11.78
N ALA A 172 8.89 -1.45 -11.18
CA ALA A 172 9.82 -2.14 -10.28
C ALA A 172 9.89 -1.39 -8.94
N ASN A 173 9.57 -2.09 -7.86
CA ASN A 173 9.55 -1.59 -6.48
C ASN A 173 10.84 -1.96 -5.74
N PHE A 174 11.61 -0.98 -5.27
CA PHE A 174 12.86 -1.18 -4.52
C PHE A 174 13.13 -0.04 -3.53
N TYR A 175 13.97 -0.28 -2.52
CA TYR A 175 14.01 0.59 -1.35
C TYR A 175 15.42 0.93 -0.89
N SER A 176 15.53 2.07 -0.19
CA SER A 176 16.73 2.45 0.54
C SER A 176 16.89 1.58 1.78
N PHE A 177 18.09 1.03 1.97
CA PHE A 177 18.55 0.33 3.17
C PHE A 177 19.89 0.88 3.69
N GLY A 178 20.47 1.86 3.01
CA GLY A 178 21.80 2.40 3.28
C GLY A 178 22.38 3.14 2.07
N PRO A 179 23.59 3.70 2.20
CA PRO A 179 24.26 4.37 1.10
C PRO A 179 24.42 3.45 -0.12
N GLY A 180 24.01 3.93 -1.29
CA GLY A 180 24.14 3.24 -2.57
C GLY A 180 23.15 2.10 -2.80
N THR A 181 22.29 1.77 -1.84
CA THR A 181 21.39 0.62 -1.96
C THR A 181 20.25 0.84 -2.96
N MET A 182 19.64 2.02 -2.96
CA MET A 182 18.52 2.33 -3.84
C MET A 182 19.01 2.89 -5.17
N SER A 183 20.05 3.72 -5.15
CA SER A 183 20.58 4.39 -6.34
C SER A 183 21.31 3.44 -7.30
N VAL A 184 22.07 2.47 -6.79
CA VAL A 184 22.68 1.42 -7.64
C VAL A 184 21.61 0.49 -8.22
N ASP A 185 20.58 0.16 -7.45
CA ASP A 185 19.46 -0.64 -7.92
C ASP A 185 18.70 0.10 -9.04
N ALA A 186 18.42 1.40 -8.88
CA ALA A 186 17.80 2.24 -9.90
C ALA A 186 18.61 2.27 -11.20
N GLU A 187 19.93 2.49 -11.12
CA GLU A 187 20.80 2.51 -12.28
C GLU A 187 20.81 1.15 -13.00
N THR A 188 20.88 0.05 -12.24
CA THR A 188 20.88 -1.31 -12.78
C THR A 188 19.57 -1.64 -13.47
N ILE A 189 18.45 -1.35 -12.83
CA ILE A 189 17.10 -1.57 -13.38
C ILE A 189 16.91 -0.76 -14.65
N SER A 190 17.30 0.52 -14.64
CA SER A 190 17.18 1.42 -15.80
C SER A 190 17.99 0.95 -17.00
N LYS A 191 19.18 0.37 -16.78
CA LYS A 191 20.01 -0.21 -17.86
C LYS A 191 19.31 -1.39 -18.54
N ILE A 192 18.59 -2.21 -17.78
CA ILE A 192 17.91 -3.41 -18.28
C ILE A 192 16.58 -3.05 -18.92
N ASN A 193 15.74 -2.27 -18.22
CA ASN A 193 14.42 -1.90 -18.68
C ASN A 193 14.18 -0.40 -18.48
N LYS A 194 14.30 0.34 -19.58
CA LYS A 194 14.12 1.81 -19.61
C LYS A 194 12.64 2.24 -19.58
N ASN A 195 11.74 1.31 -19.85
CA ASN A 195 10.31 1.58 -19.99
C ASN A 195 9.55 1.32 -18.67
N SER A 196 10.15 0.59 -17.74
CA SER A 196 9.53 0.34 -16.44
C SER A 196 9.49 1.62 -15.59
N LEU A 197 8.42 1.77 -14.81
CA LEU A 197 8.35 2.78 -13.76
C LEU A 197 9.29 2.37 -12.63
N LEU A 198 10.17 3.27 -12.20
CA LEU A 198 10.98 3.07 -11.00
C LEU A 198 10.17 3.54 -9.80
N TRP A 199 9.71 2.60 -8.98
CA TRP A 199 9.01 2.90 -7.73
C TRP A 199 9.96 2.68 -6.55
N MET A 200 10.29 3.79 -5.89
CA MET A 200 11.37 3.84 -4.89
C MET A 200 10.84 4.24 -3.52
N GLY A 201 11.60 4.10 -2.44
CA GLY A 201 11.21 4.65 -1.15
C GLY A 201 11.88 3.97 0.04
N CYS A 202 11.14 3.86 1.13
CA CYS A 202 11.51 3.05 2.28
C CYS A 202 10.38 2.12 2.67
N LEU A 203 10.74 1.02 3.32
CA LEU A 203 9.77 0.17 3.98
C LEU A 203 9.45 0.75 5.36
N THR A 204 8.19 0.64 5.78
CA THR A 204 7.71 1.10 7.10
C THR A 204 7.65 -0.10 8.05
N PRO A 205 8.40 -0.11 9.16
CA PRO A 205 8.31 -1.19 10.13
C PRO A 205 6.90 -1.34 10.70
N LEU A 206 6.49 -2.58 10.93
CA LEU A 206 5.27 -2.94 11.65
C LEU A 206 5.65 -3.58 13.00
N LYS A 207 4.74 -3.51 13.98
CA LYS A 207 4.99 -3.90 15.39
C LYS A 207 5.61 -5.30 15.59
N TYR A 208 5.38 -6.23 14.66
CA TYR A 208 5.78 -7.64 14.76
C TYR A 208 7.06 -7.96 13.97
N ILE A 209 7.58 -7.01 13.20
CA ILE A 209 8.83 -7.17 12.46
C ILE A 209 9.97 -7.22 13.47
N ASP A 210 10.88 -8.19 13.31
CA ASP A 210 12.00 -8.38 14.23
C ASP A 210 12.88 -7.13 14.33
N GLU A 211 13.56 -6.97 15.47
CA GLU A 211 14.35 -5.76 15.75
C GLU A 211 15.44 -5.49 14.70
N LYS A 212 16.07 -6.55 14.17
CA LYS A 212 17.14 -6.42 13.18
C LYS A 212 16.60 -5.93 11.84
N THR A 213 15.48 -6.49 11.37
CA THR A 213 14.82 -6.02 10.14
C THR A 213 14.26 -4.60 10.35
N THR A 214 13.64 -4.33 11.49
CA THR A 214 13.14 -2.98 11.85
C THR A 214 14.25 -1.93 11.83
N ALA A 215 15.42 -2.23 12.42
CA ALA A 215 16.56 -1.33 12.41
C ALA A 215 17.05 -1.03 10.98
N LEU A 216 17.08 -2.04 10.11
CA LEU A 216 17.47 -1.89 8.70
C LEU A 216 16.47 -1.02 7.91
N MET A 217 15.17 -1.21 8.11
CA MET A 217 14.13 -0.40 7.47
C MET A 217 14.21 1.07 7.92
N ARG A 218 14.38 1.31 9.23
CA ARG A 218 14.58 2.67 9.78
C ARG A 218 15.88 3.30 9.30
N GLN A 219 16.94 2.51 9.12
CA GLN A 219 18.18 2.97 8.50
C GLN A 219 17.93 3.46 7.07
N GLY A 220 17.15 2.71 6.28
CA GLY A 220 16.72 3.11 4.94
C GLY A 220 16.17 4.53 4.87
N LYS A 221 15.26 4.86 5.79
CA LYS A 221 14.63 6.19 5.90
C LYS A 221 15.64 7.31 6.12
N ARG A 222 16.72 7.07 6.88
CA ARG A 222 17.77 8.07 7.12
C ARG A 222 18.54 8.44 5.85
N TYR A 223 18.70 7.49 4.93
CA TYR A 223 19.45 7.67 3.68
C TYR A 223 18.57 8.02 2.48
N LEU A 224 17.24 8.01 2.64
CA LEU A 224 16.29 8.25 1.55
C LEU A 224 16.55 9.56 0.81
N ALA A 225 16.86 10.64 1.54
CA ALA A 225 17.11 11.95 0.96
C ALA A 225 18.34 11.97 0.05
N ASP A 226 19.43 11.33 0.47
CA ASP A 226 20.70 11.31 -0.28
C ASP A 226 20.62 10.34 -1.47
N GLU A 227 20.02 9.17 -1.29
CA GLU A 227 19.76 8.24 -2.39
C GLU A 227 18.86 8.88 -3.46
N SER A 228 17.81 9.58 -3.05
CA SER A 228 16.89 10.26 -3.97
C SER A 228 17.56 11.37 -4.78
N LYS A 229 18.46 12.15 -4.16
CA LYS A 229 19.23 13.17 -4.89
C LYS A 229 20.16 12.53 -5.92
N ARG A 230 20.86 11.46 -5.56
CA ARG A 230 21.74 10.73 -6.50
C ARG A 230 20.97 10.28 -7.73
N ILE A 231 19.82 9.64 -7.54
CA ILE A 231 18.99 9.14 -8.63
C ILE A 231 18.45 10.30 -9.49
N TYR A 232 18.02 11.38 -8.85
CA TYR A 232 17.58 12.59 -9.57
C TYR A 232 18.69 13.18 -10.45
N GLU A 233 19.92 13.21 -9.95
CA GLU A 233 21.10 13.71 -10.67
C GLU A 233 21.57 12.75 -11.78
N MET A 234 21.30 11.45 -11.67
CA MET A 234 21.58 10.46 -12.72
C MET A 234 20.76 10.69 -13.99
N ASN A 235 19.64 11.42 -13.92
CA ASN A 235 18.76 11.73 -15.05
C ASN A 235 18.38 10.47 -15.86
N LEU A 236 17.97 9.41 -15.14
CA LEU A 236 17.56 8.14 -15.75
C LEU A 236 16.35 8.35 -16.68
N PRO A 237 16.26 7.62 -17.81
CA PRO A 237 15.17 7.77 -18.78
C PRO A 237 13.81 7.30 -18.25
N ASN A 238 13.80 6.49 -17.20
CA ASN A 238 12.58 5.96 -16.59
C ASN A 238 11.78 7.09 -15.91
N VAL A 239 10.46 6.92 -15.89
CA VAL A 239 9.62 7.68 -14.96
C VAL A 239 9.93 7.20 -13.54
N GLN A 240 10.30 8.17 -12.69
CA GLN A 240 10.76 7.91 -11.34
C GLN A 240 9.73 8.38 -10.32
N MET A 241 9.18 7.42 -9.60
CA MET A 241 8.23 7.59 -8.51
C MET A 241 8.93 7.26 -7.20
N ILE A 242 8.54 7.97 -6.14
CA ILE A 242 8.95 7.69 -4.78
C ILE A 242 7.69 7.51 -3.95
N HIS A 243 7.59 6.39 -3.22
CA HIS A 243 6.71 6.22 -2.08
C HIS A 243 7.06 7.32 -1.09
N THR A 244 6.38 8.44 -1.25
CA THR A 244 6.53 9.57 -0.36
C THR A 244 6.01 9.13 0.99
N GLU A 245 6.92 9.01 1.96
CA GLU A 245 6.56 8.86 3.37
C GLU A 245 5.37 9.78 3.69
N SER A 246 4.46 9.34 4.54
CA SER A 246 3.19 10.04 4.78
C SER A 246 3.36 11.53 5.13
N ASP A 247 4.47 11.87 5.78
CA ASP A 247 4.96 13.22 6.06
C ASP A 247 5.29 14.02 4.79
N ILE A 248 6.09 13.46 3.89
CA ILE A 248 6.46 14.06 2.60
C ILE A 248 5.20 14.31 1.79
N THR A 249 4.33 13.30 1.67
CA THR A 249 3.06 13.39 0.95
C THR A 249 2.21 14.53 1.50
N SER A 250 2.11 14.64 2.83
CA SER A 250 1.31 15.67 3.49
C SER A 250 1.89 17.06 3.29
N PHE A 251 3.20 17.20 3.37
CA PHE A 251 3.86 18.48 3.13
C PHE A 251 3.68 18.95 1.69
N LEU A 252 3.90 18.07 0.71
CA LEU A 252 3.71 18.41 -0.71
C LEU A 252 2.26 18.79 -1.03
N ASN A 253 1.30 18.19 -0.30
CA ASN A 253 -0.14 18.47 -0.44
C ASN A 253 -0.70 19.46 0.59
N ARG A 254 0.14 20.13 1.38
CA ARG A 254 -0.26 20.96 2.55
C ARG A 254 -1.34 22.00 2.21
N ASN A 255 -1.23 22.67 1.07
CA ASN A 255 -2.19 23.69 0.66
C ASN A 255 -3.58 23.10 0.43
N LYS A 256 -3.66 21.88 -0.12
CA LYS A 256 -4.92 21.18 -0.32
C LYS A 256 -5.49 20.71 1.01
N ILE A 257 -4.67 20.12 1.87
CA ILE A 257 -5.06 19.72 3.23
C ILE A 257 -5.66 20.92 3.97
N ILE A 258 -4.94 22.03 4.01
CA ILE A 258 -5.40 23.28 4.61
C ILE A 258 -6.76 23.72 4.07
N LYS A 259 -6.92 23.81 2.74
CA LYS A 259 -8.19 24.21 2.12
C LYS A 259 -9.33 23.25 2.45
N THR A 260 -9.07 21.95 2.48
CA THR A 260 -10.08 20.94 2.82
C THR A 260 -10.53 21.09 4.27
N PHE A 261 -9.60 21.27 5.22
CA PHE A 261 -9.94 21.47 6.63
C PHE A 261 -10.64 22.82 6.87
N ASP A 262 -10.23 23.89 6.19
CA ASP A 262 -10.91 25.19 6.26
C ASP A 262 -12.37 25.07 5.76
N ALA A 263 -12.60 24.27 4.71
CA ALA A 263 -13.94 24.02 4.18
C ALA A 263 -14.83 23.15 5.10
N CYS A 264 -14.27 22.53 6.15
CA CYS A 264 -15.06 21.85 7.16
C CYS A 264 -15.63 22.80 8.23
N GLU A 265 -15.35 24.11 8.13
CA GLU A 265 -15.91 25.16 9.00
C GLU A 265 -15.67 24.90 10.49
N LEU A 266 -14.48 24.37 10.81
CA LEU A 266 -14.11 23.94 12.16
C LEU A 266 -13.85 25.15 13.07
N GLU A 267 -14.33 25.07 14.31
CA GLU A 267 -14.19 26.10 15.33
C GLU A 267 -13.07 25.79 16.34
N LYS A 268 -12.64 26.82 17.10
CA LYS A 268 -11.54 26.72 18.08
C LYS A 268 -11.71 25.65 19.15
N LYS A 269 -12.94 25.22 19.41
CA LYS A 269 -13.26 24.23 20.45
C LYS A 269 -13.42 22.81 19.88
N ASP A 270 -13.45 22.67 18.55
CA ASP A 270 -13.64 21.38 17.90
C ASP A 270 -12.37 20.53 18.00
N TRP A 271 -12.53 19.30 18.48
CA TRP A 271 -11.47 18.30 18.49
C TRP A 271 -11.51 17.51 17.20
N ILE A 272 -10.37 17.38 16.53
CA ILE A 272 -10.24 16.71 15.25
C ILE A 272 -9.18 15.62 15.35
N VAL A 273 -9.53 14.40 14.97
CA VAL A 273 -8.60 13.27 14.93
C VAL A 273 -7.70 13.34 13.70
N MET A 274 -6.42 13.06 13.87
CA MET A 274 -5.45 12.94 12.78
C MET A 274 -4.17 12.25 13.24
N ALA A 275 -3.43 11.67 12.30
CA ALA A 275 -2.09 11.15 12.54
C ALA A 275 -1.03 12.27 12.48
N GLY A 276 0.23 11.92 12.72
CA GLY A 276 1.36 12.86 12.84
C GLY A 276 1.53 13.76 11.62
N ASN A 277 1.41 13.21 10.42
CA ASN A 277 1.65 13.94 9.18
C ASN A 277 0.71 15.16 9.01
N VAL A 278 -0.60 14.96 9.16
CA VAL A 278 -1.63 16.00 9.05
C VAL A 278 -1.61 16.89 10.28
N TYR A 279 -1.33 16.33 11.47
CA TYR A 279 -1.11 17.12 12.68
C TYR A 279 -0.04 18.18 12.47
N ARG A 280 1.13 17.81 11.93
CA ARG A 280 2.22 18.76 11.66
C ARG A 280 1.79 19.86 10.69
N VAL A 281 1.07 19.52 9.61
CA VAL A 281 0.55 20.53 8.66
C VAL A 281 -0.37 21.52 9.37
N LEU A 282 -1.38 21.03 10.08
CA LEU A 282 -2.38 21.89 10.72
C LEU A 282 -1.78 22.68 11.89
N GLN A 283 -0.88 22.08 12.66
CA GLN A 283 -0.17 22.76 13.73
C GLN A 283 0.75 23.87 13.20
N MET A 284 1.40 23.67 12.06
CA MET A 284 2.27 24.68 11.44
C MET A 284 1.47 25.86 10.86
N PHE A 285 0.40 25.57 10.12
CA PHE A 285 -0.27 26.58 9.26
C PHE A 285 -1.65 27.02 9.74
N ARG A 286 -2.23 26.33 10.72
CA ARG A 286 -3.60 26.54 11.21
C ARG A 286 -3.71 26.47 12.74
N ARG A 287 -2.62 26.76 13.45
CA ARG A 287 -2.60 26.80 14.92
C ARG A 287 -3.73 27.68 15.46
N GLY A 288 -4.47 27.14 16.43
CA GLY A 288 -5.55 27.87 17.10
C GLY A 288 -6.83 28.02 16.27
N ARG A 289 -6.96 27.37 15.11
CA ARG A 289 -8.22 27.27 14.35
C ARG A 289 -9.17 26.24 14.92
N ALA A 290 -8.63 25.10 15.35
CA ALA A 290 -9.33 24.03 16.05
C ALA A 290 -8.36 23.33 17.02
N ARG A 291 -8.83 22.32 17.74
CA ARG A 291 -8.00 21.47 18.60
C ARG A 291 -7.65 20.19 17.85
N PHE A 292 -6.35 19.94 17.66
CA PHE A 292 -5.87 18.79 16.92
C PHE A 292 -5.57 17.65 17.89
N LEU A 293 -6.38 16.59 17.84
CA LEU A 293 -6.17 15.36 18.58
C LEU A 293 -5.22 14.46 17.79
N TYR A 294 -3.95 14.52 18.12
CA TYR A 294 -2.93 13.63 17.56
C TYR A 294 -3.16 12.19 18.04
N VAL A 295 -3.16 11.27 17.07
CA VAL A 295 -3.29 9.83 17.29
C VAL A 295 -2.10 9.10 16.64
N PRO A 296 -1.28 8.39 17.43
CA PRO A 296 -0.22 7.52 16.89
C PRO A 296 -0.83 6.24 16.27
N ASN A 297 -0.24 5.75 15.17
CA ASN A 297 -0.65 4.46 14.56
C ASN A 297 -0.08 3.26 15.35
N GLU A 298 -0.42 3.14 16.62
CA GLU A 298 0.10 2.08 17.50
C GLU A 298 -0.28 0.68 17.03
N THR A 299 -1.46 0.50 16.44
CA THR A 299 -1.89 -0.79 15.88
C THR A 299 -0.90 -1.32 14.85
N LEU A 300 -0.29 -0.43 14.06
CA LEU A 300 0.74 -0.74 13.07
C LEU A 300 2.17 -0.59 13.61
N GLY A 301 2.37 -0.39 14.92
CA GLY A 301 3.68 -0.26 15.55
C GLY A 301 4.23 1.17 15.66
N GLY A 302 3.49 2.16 15.19
CA GLY A 302 3.78 3.58 15.43
C GLY A 302 4.78 4.23 14.47
N ASP A 303 5.48 3.48 13.61
CA ASP A 303 6.37 4.06 12.58
C ASP A 303 5.60 4.71 11.41
N SER A 304 4.32 4.38 11.23
CA SER A 304 3.44 5.02 10.25
C SER A 304 2.84 6.30 10.80
N ASP A 305 2.90 7.38 10.02
CA ASP A 305 2.28 8.66 10.36
C ASP A 305 1.03 8.95 9.49
N CYS A 306 0.41 7.95 8.86
CA CYS A 306 -0.70 8.16 7.93
C CYS A 306 -2.09 8.19 8.61
N THR A 307 -2.88 9.23 8.36
CA THR A 307 -4.26 9.36 8.90
C THR A 307 -5.22 8.31 8.34
N THR A 308 -5.04 7.88 7.08
CA THR A 308 -5.85 6.81 6.46
C THR A 308 -5.67 5.46 7.16
N LEU A 309 -4.54 5.25 7.85
CA LEU A 309 -4.20 3.99 8.49
C LEU A 309 -4.57 3.94 9.97
N LEU A 310 -5.20 5.00 10.50
CA LEU A 310 -5.66 5.01 11.88
C LEU A 310 -6.78 3.99 12.06
N THR A 311 -6.76 3.31 13.20
CA THR A 311 -7.89 2.50 13.65
C THR A 311 -8.72 3.23 14.69
N PHE A 312 -9.99 2.85 14.82
CA PHE A 312 -10.86 3.24 15.92
C PHE A 312 -10.28 2.84 17.28
N SER A 313 -9.51 1.75 17.35
CA SER A 313 -8.79 1.36 18.56
C SER A 313 -7.68 2.34 18.93
N ASP A 314 -6.92 2.85 17.95
CA ASP A 314 -5.92 3.89 18.19
C ASP A 314 -6.58 5.21 18.62
N VAL A 315 -7.69 5.58 17.96
CA VAL A 315 -8.48 6.78 18.32
C VAL A 315 -9.03 6.66 19.73
N ALA A 316 -9.58 5.50 20.10
CA ALA A 316 -10.16 5.23 21.43
C ALA A 316 -9.17 5.55 22.56
N LYS A 317 -7.90 5.17 22.40
CA LYS A 317 -6.84 5.40 23.38
C LYS A 317 -6.53 6.88 23.64
N ARG A 318 -6.86 7.76 22.69
CA ARG A 318 -6.58 9.21 22.78
C ARG A 318 -7.77 10.04 23.23
N ILE A 319 -8.96 9.44 23.23
CA ILE A 319 -10.15 10.07 23.77
C ILE A 319 -10.08 10.02 25.30
N THR A 320 -10.23 11.19 25.94
CA THR A 320 -10.19 11.32 27.40
C THR A 320 -11.43 12.07 27.89
N ASN A 321 -11.49 13.38 27.69
CA ASN A 321 -12.53 14.25 28.23
C ASN A 321 -13.34 15.00 27.16
N GLN A 322 -13.16 14.64 25.88
CA GLN A 322 -13.86 15.28 24.77
C GLN A 322 -15.35 14.91 24.80
N ARG A 323 -16.23 15.91 24.65
CA ARG A 323 -17.68 15.70 24.45
C ARG A 323 -18.08 15.58 22.99
N VAL A 324 -17.30 16.19 22.10
CA VAL A 324 -17.48 16.15 20.65
C VAL A 324 -16.13 15.87 20.00
N VAL A 325 -16.09 14.89 19.11
CA VAL A 325 -14.88 14.49 18.37
C VAL A 325 -15.20 14.43 16.88
N HIS A 326 -14.39 15.08 16.06
CA HIS A 326 -14.51 15.08 14.60
C HIS A 326 -13.56 14.04 14.01
N LEU A 327 -14.11 13.11 13.24
CA LEU A 327 -13.38 12.04 12.58
C LEU A 327 -13.27 12.34 11.09
N PRO A 328 -12.06 12.42 10.52
CA PRO A 328 -11.87 12.34 9.07
C PRO A 328 -12.57 11.11 8.50
N ARG A 329 -13.34 11.31 7.42
CA ARG A 329 -14.07 10.23 6.75
C ARG A 329 -13.12 9.13 6.23
N VAL A 330 -11.92 9.51 5.81
CA VAL A 330 -10.86 8.61 5.32
C VAL A 330 -10.44 7.52 6.32
N ILE A 331 -10.75 7.65 7.61
CA ILE A 331 -10.48 6.62 8.64
C ILE A 331 -11.43 5.43 8.49
N MET A 332 -12.63 5.65 7.93
CA MET A 332 -13.73 4.68 7.92
C MET A 332 -14.27 4.39 6.52
N GLU A 333 -13.48 4.65 5.47
CA GLU A 333 -13.85 4.39 4.08
C GLU A 333 -13.22 3.09 3.60
N LYS A 334 -14.04 2.04 3.56
CA LYS A 334 -13.74 0.83 2.79
C LYS A 334 -14.19 0.99 1.33
N SER A 335 -13.68 0.14 0.44
CA SER A 335 -14.10 0.04 -0.98
C SER A 335 -15.57 -0.36 -1.20
N SER A 336 -16.33 -0.61 -0.13
CA SER A 336 -17.75 -0.95 -0.15
C SER A 336 -18.54 -0.05 0.83
N ASN A 337 -19.86 -0.01 0.70
CA ASN A 337 -20.79 0.84 1.48
C ASN A 337 -20.82 0.54 3.02
N ASP A 338 -19.80 -0.10 3.56
CA ASP A 338 -19.67 -0.48 4.98
C ASP A 338 -18.61 0.42 5.66
N GLU A 339 -19.04 1.22 6.65
CA GLU A 339 -18.20 2.20 7.33
C GLU A 339 -17.34 1.53 8.42
N ARG A 340 -16.18 1.04 8.00
CA ARG A 340 -15.22 0.36 8.88
C ARG A 340 -13.85 1.00 8.77
N ASP A 341 -13.11 0.94 9.86
CA ASP A 341 -11.68 1.23 9.80
C ASP A 341 -10.90 0.09 9.12
N ILE A 342 -9.59 0.30 8.92
CA ILE A 342 -8.70 -0.71 8.34
C ILE A 342 -8.61 -1.99 9.18
N SER A 343 -9.07 -1.96 10.44
CA SER A 343 -9.13 -3.15 11.30
C SER A 343 -10.44 -3.94 11.19
N GLY A 344 -11.40 -3.43 10.41
CA GLY A 344 -12.71 -4.03 10.25
C GLY A 344 -13.68 -3.71 11.38
N VAL A 345 -13.35 -2.81 12.31
CA VAL A 345 -14.28 -2.35 13.35
C VAL A 345 -15.27 -1.37 12.72
N SER A 346 -16.57 -1.59 12.92
CA SER A 346 -17.58 -0.69 12.38
C SER A 346 -17.66 0.62 13.17
N PHE A 347 -18.08 1.69 12.49
CA PHE A 347 -18.25 2.98 13.15
C PHE A 347 -19.33 2.93 14.24
N ASP A 348 -20.36 2.09 14.08
CA ASP A 348 -21.39 1.86 15.09
C ASP A 348 -20.83 1.18 16.35
N GLU A 349 -20.08 0.09 16.18
CA GLU A 349 -19.39 -0.61 17.29
C GLU A 349 -18.44 0.34 18.04
N PHE A 350 -17.77 1.25 17.33
CA PHE A 350 -16.91 2.25 17.96
C PHE A 350 -17.70 3.27 18.78
N LYS A 351 -18.81 3.80 18.26
CA LYS A 351 -19.68 4.76 18.97
C LYS A 351 -20.25 4.17 20.26
N GLU A 352 -20.63 2.90 20.25
CA GLU A 352 -21.16 2.19 21.42
C GLU A 352 -20.18 2.18 22.61
N ARG A 353 -18.87 2.17 22.34
CA ARG A 353 -17.82 2.25 23.38
C ARG A 353 -17.78 3.62 24.09
N PHE A 354 -18.37 4.65 23.50
CA PHE A 354 -18.30 6.04 23.97
C PHE A 354 -19.69 6.72 23.98
N PRO A 355 -20.65 6.24 24.80
CA PRO A 355 -22.05 6.69 24.75
C PRO A 355 -22.26 8.17 25.14
N ARG A 356 -21.25 8.80 25.76
CA ARG A 356 -21.29 10.21 26.18
C ARG A 356 -20.60 11.17 25.20
N ILE A 357 -20.07 10.66 24.09
CA ILE A 357 -19.30 11.43 23.12
C ILE A 357 -20.07 11.50 21.82
N ARG A 358 -20.25 12.71 21.31
CA ARG A 358 -20.83 12.93 19.99
C ARG A 358 -19.74 12.92 18.94
N PHE A 359 -19.75 11.90 18.08
CA PHE A 359 -18.88 11.86 16.91
C PHE A 359 -19.50 12.62 15.74
N LYS A 360 -18.67 13.38 15.01
CA LYS A 360 -19.04 14.07 13.78
C LYS A 360 -18.07 13.67 12.67
N VAL A 361 -18.58 13.26 11.52
CA VAL A 361 -17.75 12.81 10.40
C VAL A 361 -17.42 13.98 9.47
N LEU A 362 -16.15 14.14 9.11
CA LEU A 362 -15.66 15.15 8.17
C LEU A 362 -15.65 14.57 6.76
N ASN A 363 -16.81 14.57 6.10
CA ASN A 363 -17.02 13.96 4.78
C ASN A 363 -16.13 14.53 3.65
N LYS A 364 -15.59 15.75 3.82
CA LYS A 364 -14.67 16.37 2.84
C LYS A 364 -13.25 15.80 2.90
N VAL A 365 -12.90 15.08 3.97
CA VAL A 365 -11.58 14.45 4.18
C VAL A 365 -11.73 12.95 3.93
N ASN A 366 -11.63 12.53 2.66
CA ASN A 366 -11.92 11.17 2.19
C ASN A 366 -10.73 10.54 1.41
N SER A 367 -10.87 9.26 1.06
CA SER A 367 -9.89 8.40 0.41
C SER A 367 -9.67 8.76 -1.07
N ASP A 368 -10.72 9.19 -1.77
CA ASP A 368 -10.59 9.75 -3.13
C ASP A 368 -9.60 10.91 -3.19
N LEU A 369 -9.69 11.80 -2.19
CA LEU A 369 -8.75 12.91 -2.06
C LEU A 369 -7.34 12.41 -1.72
N SER A 370 -7.19 11.50 -0.76
CA SER A 370 -5.85 11.07 -0.31
C SER A 370 -5.11 10.27 -1.38
N ASN A 371 -5.78 9.29 -2.01
CA ASN A 371 -5.21 8.43 -3.04
C ASN A 371 -4.78 9.23 -4.27
N LYS A 372 -5.68 10.08 -4.81
CA LYS A 372 -5.35 10.91 -5.97
C LYS A 372 -4.13 11.79 -5.73
N LYS A 373 -4.00 12.35 -4.52
CA LYS A 373 -2.91 13.27 -4.16
C LYS A 373 -1.59 12.59 -3.86
N LEU A 374 -1.61 11.32 -3.45
CA LEU A 374 -0.40 10.51 -3.36
C LEU A 374 0.25 10.38 -4.75
N TYR A 375 -0.53 9.95 -5.76
CA TYR A 375 0.00 9.75 -7.12
C TYR A 375 0.39 11.06 -7.82
N GLU A 376 -0.40 12.13 -7.71
CA GLU A 376 -0.08 13.43 -8.34
C GLU A 376 1.26 14.02 -7.88
N LYS A 377 1.67 13.74 -6.63
CA LYS A 377 2.86 14.33 -6.02
C LYS A 377 4.00 13.35 -5.78
N GLY A 378 3.81 12.06 -6.07
CA GLY A 378 4.78 10.99 -5.84
C GLY A 378 6.00 10.97 -6.77
N TYR A 379 6.17 11.91 -7.71
CA TYR A 379 7.36 11.96 -8.55
C TYR A 379 8.63 12.26 -7.74
N LEU A 380 9.74 11.58 -8.04
CA LEU A 380 11.05 11.83 -7.42
C LEU A 380 11.45 13.30 -7.50
N LYS A 381 11.18 13.94 -8.64
CA LYS A 381 11.43 15.37 -8.86
C LYS A 381 10.77 16.24 -7.79
N ASN A 382 9.49 15.99 -7.47
CA ASN A 382 8.78 16.77 -6.46
C ASN A 382 9.39 16.56 -5.07
N TYR A 383 9.83 15.34 -4.75
CA TYR A 383 10.52 15.09 -3.49
C TYR A 383 11.84 15.89 -3.41
N VAL A 384 12.66 15.87 -4.45
CA VAL A 384 13.94 16.58 -4.43
C VAL A 384 13.75 18.10 -4.46
N GLU A 385 12.93 18.61 -5.36
CA GLU A 385 12.81 20.05 -5.60
C GLU A 385 11.85 20.74 -4.64
N ASP A 386 10.68 20.15 -4.38
CA ASP A 386 9.61 20.81 -3.60
C ASP A 386 9.62 20.43 -2.11
N TYR A 387 10.28 19.34 -1.73
CA TYR A 387 10.41 18.90 -0.33
C TYR A 387 11.84 19.11 0.21
N LEU A 388 12.85 18.42 -0.33
CA LEU A 388 14.21 18.45 0.22
C LEU A 388 14.87 19.83 0.13
N ARG A 389 14.66 20.55 -0.98
CA ARG A 389 15.17 21.92 -1.16
C ARG A 389 14.30 22.99 -0.51
N ASN A 390 13.14 22.62 0.02
CA ASN A 390 12.20 23.58 0.60
C ASN A 390 12.56 23.90 2.06
N PRO A 391 12.87 25.16 2.43
CA PRO A 391 13.24 25.49 3.80
C PRO A 391 12.13 25.25 4.82
N LEU A 392 10.86 25.19 4.39
CA LEU A 392 9.73 24.90 5.27
C LEU A 392 9.61 23.41 5.64
N SER A 393 10.19 22.49 4.86
CA SER A 393 10.10 21.04 5.17
C SER A 393 10.81 20.72 6.49
N LYS A 394 12.00 21.31 6.72
CA LYS A 394 12.72 21.19 7.99
C LYS A 394 11.91 21.69 9.19
N LYS A 395 11.19 22.82 9.02
CA LYS A 395 10.31 23.35 10.07
C LYS A 395 9.11 22.44 10.32
N PHE A 396 8.58 21.85 9.25
CA PHE A 396 7.50 20.88 9.33
C PHE A 396 7.93 19.61 10.08
N GLU A 397 9.07 19.01 9.73
CA GLU A 397 9.62 17.81 10.39
C GLU A 397 9.98 18.07 11.87
N ALA A 398 10.40 19.29 12.22
CA ALA A 398 10.74 19.67 13.59
C ALA A 398 9.52 19.83 14.53
N ILE A 399 8.29 19.75 14.01
CA ILE A 399 7.10 19.85 14.86
C ILE A 399 6.94 18.55 15.65
N ALA A 400 7.16 18.68 16.97
CA ALA A 400 6.97 17.59 17.90
C ALA A 400 5.49 17.15 17.98
N HIS A 401 5.30 15.84 18.05
CA HIS A 401 4.00 15.26 18.35
C HIS A 401 3.71 15.38 19.86
N PRO A 402 2.45 15.64 20.26
CA PRO A 402 2.04 15.57 21.66
C PRO A 402 2.20 14.14 22.19
N ASN A 403 2.65 14.00 23.43
CA ASN A 403 2.66 12.72 24.14
C ASN A 403 1.24 12.17 24.38
#